data_AF-B3PFU5-F1
#
_entry.id   AF-B3PFU5-F1
#
_cell.length_a   1.000
_cell.length_b   1.000
_cell.length_c   1.000
_cell.angle_alpha   90.00
_cell.angle_beta   90.00
_cell.angle_gamma   90.00
#
_symmetry.space_group_name_H-M   'P 1'
#
loop_
_entity.id
_entity.type
_entity.pdbx_description
1 polymer ?
#
loop_
_entity_poly.entity_id
_entity_poly.type
_entity_poly.pdbx_seq_one_letter_code
_entity_poly.pdbx_strand_id
1 'polypeptide(L)'
;MNHPLIRNDNTEMDFSFVLASSVHDMKNSLGMLITTLAAMTEKYPPQDTQQAKLLSTLEYEAARINTELIQLLALYRMDEQKLVFEVDEHHVLDIIEEQAARNDTLLGSRGIQLDIACDPDLVWYFDSEMIGGVINNLLVNCARYSRQRIRIGAAIENGYLVISVADDGSGYPDSMLRDAATATGMSFSSGSTRLGLVFARKVLEMHKSKDRCGYLRLSNGGDLGGGIVQLFLP
;
A
#
# COMPACT_ATOMS: atom_id res chain seq x y z
N MET A 1 -30.22 55.43 3.04
CA MET A 1 -28.76 55.28 3.17
C MET A 1 -28.44 53.81 2.99
N ASN A 2 -27.81 53.48 1.86
CA ASN A 2 -27.31 52.16 1.51
C ASN A 2 -26.09 51.81 2.37
N HIS A 3 -26.07 50.60 2.93
CA HIS A 3 -24.88 49.78 2.90
C HIS A 3 -25.25 48.30 3.11
N PRO A 4 -25.26 47.46 2.07
CA PRO A 4 -25.07 46.04 2.24
C PRO A 4 -23.60 45.82 2.60
N LEU A 5 -23.36 45.02 3.65
CA LEU A 5 -22.06 44.44 3.92
C LEU A 5 -21.75 43.49 2.76
N ILE A 6 -20.73 43.83 1.97
CA ILE A 6 -20.12 42.92 1.03
C ILE A 6 -19.58 41.76 1.87
N ARG A 7 -20.22 40.59 1.79
CA ARG A 7 -19.57 39.33 2.15
C ARG A 7 -18.39 39.19 1.20
N ASN A 8 -17.18 39.33 1.73
CA ASN A 8 -15.98 38.84 1.07
C ASN A 8 -16.14 37.32 0.92
N ASP A 9 -16.66 36.88 -0.21
CA ASP A 9 -16.33 35.56 -0.75
C ASP A 9 -14.85 35.63 -1.18
N ASN A 10 -13.95 35.59 -0.20
CA ASN A 10 -12.62 35.06 -0.44
C ASN A 10 -12.81 33.56 -0.66
N THR A 11 -13.13 33.19 -1.89
CA THR A 11 -12.84 31.85 -2.42
C THR A 11 -11.31 31.70 -2.42
N GLU A 12 -10.74 31.46 -1.24
CA GLU A 12 -9.50 30.70 -1.13
C GLU A 12 -9.77 29.42 -1.91
N MET A 13 -9.11 29.29 -3.05
CA MET A 13 -9.16 28.09 -3.85
C MET A 13 -8.82 26.94 -2.91
N ASP A 14 -9.77 26.04 -2.68
CA ASP A 14 -9.60 24.94 -1.73
C ASP A 14 -8.41 24.12 -2.20
N PHE A 15 -7.24 24.37 -1.61
CA PHE A 15 -5.97 23.78 -2.04
C PHE A 15 -6.06 22.25 -1.97
N SER A 16 -6.90 21.76 -1.06
CA SER A 16 -7.37 20.39 -0.92
C SER A 16 -8.07 19.89 -2.19
N PHE A 17 -9.02 20.64 -2.76
CA PHE A 17 -9.67 20.31 -4.04
C PHE A 17 -8.70 20.34 -5.23
N VAL A 18 -7.77 21.31 -5.27
CA VAL A 18 -6.75 21.41 -6.32
C VAL A 18 -5.80 20.21 -6.25
N LEU A 19 -5.35 19.82 -5.06
CA LEU A 19 -4.53 18.64 -4.84
C LEU A 19 -5.27 17.36 -5.28
N ALA A 20 -6.53 17.18 -4.84
CA ALA A 20 -7.33 16.01 -5.19
C ALA A 20 -7.51 15.86 -6.72
N SER A 21 -7.86 16.96 -7.38
CA SER A 21 -8.06 17.01 -8.84
C SER A 21 -6.73 16.75 -9.56
N SER A 22 -5.64 17.36 -9.11
CA SER A 22 -4.30 17.15 -9.68
C SER A 22 -3.83 15.70 -9.52
N VAL A 23 -4.06 15.07 -8.37
CA VAL A 23 -3.72 13.65 -8.14
C VAL A 23 -4.55 12.74 -9.03
N HIS A 24 -5.83 13.04 -9.23
CA HIS A 24 -6.69 12.30 -10.15
C HIS A 24 -6.21 12.41 -11.60
N ASP A 25 -5.87 13.61 -12.06
CA ASP A 25 -5.37 13.83 -13.42
C ASP A 25 -3.99 13.19 -13.64
N MET A 26 -3.13 13.21 -12.62
CA MET A 26 -1.85 12.49 -12.61
C MET A 26 -2.07 10.97 -12.68
N LYS A 27 -3.03 10.42 -11.91
CA LYS A 27 -3.40 8.99 -11.97
C LYS A 27 -3.84 8.59 -13.37
N ASN A 28 -4.70 9.40 -14.01
CA ASN A 28 -5.18 9.13 -15.37
C ASN A 28 -4.05 9.20 -16.40
N SER A 29 -3.22 10.24 -16.33
CA SER A 29 -2.06 10.41 -17.23
C SER A 29 -1.07 9.25 -17.10
N LEU A 30 -0.83 8.78 -15.88
CA LEU A 30 0.05 7.65 -15.62
C LEU A 30 -0.56 6.32 -16.06
N GLY A 31 -1.87 6.13 -15.87
CA GLY A 31 -2.58 4.97 -16.41
C GLY A 31 -2.46 4.86 -17.93
N MET A 32 -2.55 5.99 -18.64
CA MET A 32 -2.31 6.07 -20.08
C MET A 32 -0.86 5.73 -20.45
N LEU A 33 0.12 6.20 -19.67
CA LEU A 33 1.53 5.85 -19.87
C LEU A 33 1.78 4.36 -19.68
N ILE A 34 1.24 3.75 -18.63
CA ILE A 34 1.35 2.30 -18.37
C ILE A 34 0.74 1.51 -19.52
N THR A 35 -0.46 1.89 -19.97
CA THR A 35 -1.15 1.21 -21.09
C THR A 35 -0.35 1.33 -22.38
N THR A 36 0.21 2.51 -22.65
CA THR A 36 1.04 2.76 -23.84
C THR A 36 2.34 1.97 -23.79
N LEU A 37 2.96 1.89 -22.62
CA LEU A 37 4.18 1.10 -22.41
C LEU A 37 3.90 -0.38 -22.66
N ALA A 38 2.83 -0.94 -22.09
CA ALA A 38 2.43 -2.33 -22.31
C ALA A 38 2.18 -2.64 -23.80
N ALA A 39 1.46 -1.76 -24.51
CA ALA A 39 1.22 -1.90 -25.95
C ALA A 39 2.52 -1.82 -26.77
N MET A 40 3.49 -1.00 -26.33
CA MET A 40 4.81 -0.89 -26.95
C MET A 40 5.63 -2.17 -26.72
N THR A 41 5.64 -2.70 -25.50
CA THR A 41 6.27 -3.98 -25.12
C THR A 41 5.72 -5.13 -25.96
N GLU A 42 4.40 -5.20 -26.14
CA GLU A 42 3.74 -6.24 -26.93
C GLU A 42 4.11 -6.14 -28.42
N LYS A 43 4.12 -4.93 -28.96
CA LYS A 43 4.46 -4.68 -30.37
C LYS A 43 5.95 -4.86 -30.67
N TYR A 44 6.81 -4.56 -29.70
CA TYR A 44 8.26 -4.61 -29.81
C TYR A 44 8.85 -5.40 -28.63
N PRO A 45 8.72 -6.74 -28.65
CA PRO A 45 9.22 -7.57 -27.57
C PRO A 45 10.75 -7.39 -27.43
N PRO A 46 11.26 -7.43 -26.18
CA PRO A 46 12.68 -7.20 -25.92
C PRO A 46 13.54 -8.24 -26.66
N GLN A 47 14.60 -7.76 -27.31
CA GLN A 47 15.47 -8.60 -28.14
C GLN A 47 16.57 -9.30 -27.33
N ASP A 48 16.84 -8.81 -26.13
CA ASP A 48 17.84 -9.33 -25.22
C ASP A 48 17.42 -9.16 -23.75
N THR A 49 18.15 -9.82 -22.87
CA THR A 49 17.90 -9.78 -21.42
C THR A 49 18.07 -8.39 -20.80
N GLN A 50 18.89 -7.52 -21.39
CA GLN A 50 19.11 -6.17 -20.89
C GLN A 50 17.93 -5.26 -21.21
N GLN A 51 17.37 -5.36 -22.42
CA GLN A 51 16.14 -4.68 -22.83
C GLN A 51 14.96 -5.15 -21.98
N ALA A 52 14.81 -6.46 -21.78
CA ALA A 52 13.76 -7.02 -20.93
C ALA A 52 13.83 -6.44 -19.50
N LYS A 53 15.04 -6.40 -18.92
CA LYS A 53 15.26 -5.83 -17.59
C LYS A 53 14.93 -4.34 -17.50
N LEU A 54 15.30 -3.55 -18.51
CA LEU A 54 15.02 -2.11 -18.54
C LEU A 54 13.50 -1.86 -18.62
N LEU A 55 12.80 -2.62 -19.44
CA LEU A 55 11.35 -2.52 -19.62
C LEU A 55 10.58 -2.90 -18.35
N SER A 56 10.94 -4.01 -17.72
CA SER A 56 10.38 -4.40 -16.43
C SER A 56 10.67 -3.38 -15.33
N THR A 57 11.82 -2.69 -15.39
CA THR A 57 12.13 -1.59 -14.46
C THR A 57 11.21 -0.38 -14.70
N LEU A 58 10.93 -0.03 -15.95
CA LEU A 58 10.02 1.07 -16.29
C LEU A 58 8.57 0.76 -15.89
N GLU A 59 8.08 -0.43 -16.22
CA GLU A 59 6.73 -0.90 -15.83
C GLU A 59 6.57 -0.86 -14.31
N TYR A 60 7.59 -1.31 -13.58
CA TYR A 60 7.64 -1.25 -12.13
C TYR A 60 7.56 0.18 -11.58
N GLU A 61 8.41 1.10 -12.05
CA GLU A 61 8.39 2.49 -11.55
C GLU A 61 7.06 3.18 -11.88
N ALA A 62 6.46 2.90 -13.04
CA ALA A 62 5.16 3.45 -13.39
C ALA A 62 4.03 2.91 -12.47
N ALA A 63 3.98 1.60 -12.24
CA ALA A 63 3.02 0.98 -11.31
C ALA A 63 3.21 1.50 -9.87
N ARG A 64 4.46 1.73 -9.47
CA ARG A 64 4.81 2.30 -8.17
C ARG A 64 4.29 3.73 -8.03
N ILE A 65 4.57 4.62 -8.98
CA ILE A 65 4.08 6.01 -8.92
C ILE A 65 2.54 6.02 -8.88
N ASN A 66 1.88 5.12 -9.62
CA ASN A 66 0.43 5.01 -9.60
C ASN A 66 -0.09 4.60 -8.21
N THR A 67 0.59 3.65 -7.57
CA THR A 67 0.29 3.24 -6.19
C THR A 67 0.48 4.39 -5.21
N GLU A 68 1.58 5.14 -5.32
CA GLU A 68 1.86 6.30 -4.45
C GLU A 68 0.79 7.41 -4.63
N LEU A 69 0.33 7.68 -5.85
CA LEU A 69 -0.75 8.64 -6.12
C LEU A 69 -2.09 8.19 -5.54
N ILE A 70 -2.44 6.91 -5.69
CA ILE A 70 -3.67 6.34 -5.12
C ILE A 70 -3.65 6.44 -3.59
N GLN A 71 -2.51 6.13 -2.96
CA GLN A 71 -2.35 6.26 -1.51
C GLN A 71 -2.47 7.69 -1.03
N LEU A 72 -1.87 8.64 -1.76
CA LEU A 72 -1.99 10.05 -1.45
C LEU A 72 -3.44 10.52 -1.53
N LEU A 73 -4.17 10.11 -2.58
CA LEU A 73 -5.59 10.42 -2.73
C LEU A 73 -6.44 9.79 -1.62
N ALA A 74 -6.14 8.55 -1.24
CA ALA A 74 -6.85 7.86 -0.17
C ALA A 74 -6.62 8.56 1.17
N LEU A 75 -5.37 8.89 1.51
CA LEU A 75 -5.02 9.65 2.72
C LEU A 75 -5.71 11.02 2.75
N TYR A 76 -5.75 11.70 1.61
CA TYR A 76 -6.46 12.96 1.48
C TYR A 76 -7.98 12.79 1.75
N ARG A 77 -8.61 11.78 1.15
CA ARG A 77 -10.05 11.50 1.37
C ARG A 77 -10.36 11.09 2.82
N MET A 78 -9.43 10.40 3.48
CA MET A 78 -9.55 10.08 4.91
C MET A 78 -9.55 11.34 5.77
N ASP A 79 -8.63 12.26 5.51
CA ASP A 79 -8.49 13.52 6.26
C ASP A 79 -9.74 14.41 6.11
N GLU A 80 -10.29 14.44 4.89
CA GLU A 80 -11.54 15.14 4.56
C GLU A 80 -12.82 14.43 5.04
N GLN A 81 -12.72 13.24 5.66
CA GLN A 81 -13.86 12.39 6.05
C GLN A 81 -14.81 12.04 4.87
N LYS A 82 -14.26 11.98 3.65
CA LYS A 82 -14.98 11.68 2.40
C LYS A 82 -14.77 10.24 1.91
N LEU A 83 -13.99 9.44 2.63
CA LEU A 83 -13.76 8.04 2.29
C LEU A 83 -14.96 7.20 2.76
N VAL A 84 -15.55 6.45 1.83
CA VAL A 84 -16.49 5.37 2.17
C VAL A 84 -15.67 4.23 2.75
N PHE A 85 -16.01 3.80 3.96
CA PHE A 85 -15.30 2.77 4.69
C PHE A 85 -16.32 1.75 5.19
N GLU A 86 -16.25 0.53 4.66
CA GLU A 86 -17.26 -0.51 4.84
C GLU A 86 -16.58 -1.76 5.36
N VAL A 87 -16.89 -2.10 6.61
CA VAL A 87 -16.35 -3.29 7.28
C VAL A 87 -17.35 -4.42 7.15
N ASP A 88 -16.96 -5.48 6.45
CA ASP A 88 -17.77 -6.67 6.23
C ASP A 88 -16.97 -7.95 6.53
N GLU A 89 -17.69 -9.07 6.60
CA GLU A 89 -17.13 -10.39 6.81
C GLU A 89 -16.45 -10.91 5.53
N HIS A 90 -15.17 -11.29 5.64
CA HIS A 90 -14.39 -11.78 4.50
C HIS A 90 -13.54 -12.99 4.88
N HIS A 91 -13.39 -13.92 3.93
CA HIS A 91 -12.34 -14.93 3.99
C HIS A 91 -10.98 -14.25 3.78
N VAL A 92 -10.08 -14.40 4.75
CA VAL A 92 -8.78 -13.70 4.72
C VAL A 92 -7.90 -14.23 3.59
N LEU A 93 -8.00 -15.54 3.32
CA LEU A 93 -7.24 -16.19 2.25
C LEU A 93 -7.59 -15.60 0.88
N ASP A 94 -8.87 -15.38 0.58
CA ASP A 94 -9.33 -14.84 -0.71
C ASP A 94 -8.68 -13.48 -1.01
N ILE A 95 -8.60 -12.61 0.00
CA ILE A 95 -7.98 -11.28 -0.15
C ILE A 95 -6.47 -11.40 -0.37
N ILE A 96 -5.81 -12.31 0.34
CA ILE A 96 -4.38 -12.59 0.17
C ILE A 96 -4.10 -13.14 -1.24
N GLU A 97 -4.88 -14.12 -1.69
CA GLU A 97 -4.73 -14.75 -3.00
C GLU A 97 -5.01 -13.76 -4.14
N GLU A 98 -6.02 -12.89 -3.98
CA GLU A 98 -6.29 -11.83 -4.94
C GLU A 98 -5.10 -10.90 -5.10
N GLN A 99 -4.49 -10.45 -3.99
CA GLN A 99 -3.32 -9.57 -4.07
C GLN A 99 -2.06 -10.31 -4.56
N ALA A 100 -1.93 -11.61 -4.26
CA ALA A 100 -0.87 -12.45 -4.79
C ALA A 100 -0.98 -12.56 -6.32
N ALA A 101 -2.16 -12.88 -6.84
CA ALA A 101 -2.42 -13.00 -8.27
C ALA A 101 -2.17 -11.67 -9.02
N ARG A 102 -2.59 -10.53 -8.43
CA ARG A 102 -2.32 -9.19 -9.00
C ARG A 102 -0.83 -8.88 -9.11
N ASN A 103 0.01 -9.47 -8.27
CA ASN A 103 1.46 -9.22 -8.23
C ASN A 103 2.28 -10.37 -8.86
N ASP A 104 1.67 -11.41 -9.40
CA ASP A 104 2.36 -12.60 -9.92
C ASP A 104 3.40 -12.24 -10.99
N THR A 105 3.00 -11.43 -11.99
CA THR A 105 3.92 -10.95 -13.04
C THR A 105 5.11 -10.17 -12.48
N LEU A 106 4.86 -9.30 -11.48
CA LEU A 106 5.91 -8.51 -10.85
C LEU A 106 6.91 -9.42 -10.13
N LEU A 107 6.42 -10.33 -9.31
CA LEU A 107 7.24 -11.26 -8.54
C LEU A 107 8.01 -12.22 -9.46
N GLY A 108 7.33 -12.77 -10.47
CA GLY A 108 7.92 -13.64 -11.49
C GLY A 108 9.03 -12.96 -12.28
N SER A 109 8.84 -11.71 -12.71
CA SER A 109 9.88 -10.94 -13.44
C SER A 109 11.17 -10.73 -12.63
N ARG A 110 11.08 -10.81 -11.29
CA ARG A 110 12.20 -10.67 -10.36
C ARG A 110 12.70 -12.00 -9.82
N GLY A 111 12.06 -13.12 -10.19
CA GLY A 111 12.39 -14.45 -9.67
C GLY A 111 12.10 -14.59 -8.18
N ILE A 112 11.09 -13.88 -7.66
CA ILE A 112 10.68 -13.93 -6.25
C ILE A 112 9.60 -14.97 -6.07
N GLN A 113 9.79 -15.86 -5.10
CA GLN A 113 8.80 -16.85 -4.68
C GLN A 113 7.94 -16.29 -3.55
N LEU A 114 6.62 -16.47 -3.68
CA LEU A 114 5.64 -16.08 -2.67
C LEU A 114 5.05 -17.32 -2.00
N ASP A 115 5.29 -17.47 -0.70
CA ASP A 115 4.65 -18.48 0.14
C ASP A 115 3.40 -17.88 0.81
N ILE A 116 2.25 -18.56 0.73
CA ILE A 116 1.02 -18.17 1.44
C ILE A 116 0.77 -19.17 2.58
N ALA A 117 0.60 -18.67 3.81
CA ALA A 117 0.32 -19.44 5.01
C ALA A 117 -0.90 -18.87 5.75
N CYS A 118 -2.09 -19.25 5.31
CA CYS A 118 -3.36 -18.84 5.91
C CYS A 118 -4.29 -20.05 5.99
N ASP A 119 -5.03 -20.16 7.09
CA ASP A 119 -6.11 -21.13 7.22
C ASP A 119 -7.24 -20.76 6.23
N PRO A 120 -7.69 -21.67 5.34
CA PRO A 120 -8.77 -21.39 4.39
C PRO A 120 -10.11 -21.00 5.03
N ASP A 121 -10.37 -21.48 6.25
CA ASP A 121 -11.60 -21.21 6.98
C ASP A 121 -11.49 -19.93 7.83
N LEU A 122 -10.35 -19.23 7.79
CA LEU A 122 -10.15 -17.99 8.54
C LEU A 122 -10.97 -16.85 7.94
N VAL A 123 -11.95 -16.41 8.72
CA VAL A 123 -12.84 -15.29 8.40
C VAL A 123 -12.62 -14.15 9.40
N TRP A 124 -12.67 -12.91 8.93
CA TRP A 124 -12.59 -11.72 9.79
C TRP A 124 -13.40 -10.55 9.24
N TYR A 125 -13.67 -9.55 10.08
CA TYR A 125 -14.37 -8.33 9.70
C TYR A 125 -13.38 -7.20 9.38
N PHE A 126 -13.34 -6.75 8.13
CA PHE A 126 -12.51 -5.62 7.70
C PHE A 126 -13.02 -5.02 6.39
N ASP A 127 -12.50 -3.86 6.01
CA ASP A 127 -12.72 -3.29 4.69
C ASP A 127 -11.75 -3.94 3.69
N SER A 128 -12.28 -4.79 2.81
CA SER A 128 -11.48 -5.60 1.89
C SER A 128 -10.75 -4.77 0.84
N GLU A 129 -11.32 -3.66 0.35
CA GLU A 129 -10.65 -2.79 -0.62
C GLU A 129 -9.45 -2.11 0.04
N MET A 130 -9.63 -1.59 1.25
CA MET A 130 -8.57 -0.89 1.98
C MET A 130 -7.47 -1.86 2.44
N ILE A 131 -7.82 -3.03 2.98
CA ILE A 131 -6.83 -4.04 3.39
C ILE A 131 -6.13 -4.66 2.19
N GLY A 132 -6.84 -4.93 1.09
CA GLY A 132 -6.23 -5.35 -0.17
C GLY A 132 -5.20 -4.32 -0.67
N GLY A 133 -5.53 -3.04 -0.60
CA GLY A 133 -4.59 -1.95 -0.92
C GLY A 133 -3.35 -1.92 -0.02
N VAL A 134 -3.50 -2.21 1.28
CA VAL A 134 -2.37 -2.33 2.21
C VAL A 134 -1.50 -3.53 1.86
N ILE A 135 -2.08 -4.71 1.66
CA ILE A 135 -1.35 -5.93 1.29
C ILE A 135 -0.58 -5.72 -0.02
N ASN A 136 -1.23 -5.15 -1.03
CA ASN A 136 -0.59 -4.83 -2.31
C ASN A 136 0.63 -3.92 -2.11
N ASN A 137 0.52 -2.90 -1.25
CA ASN A 137 1.66 -2.04 -0.96
C ASN A 137 2.82 -2.80 -0.31
N LEU A 138 2.52 -3.69 0.63
CA LEU A 138 3.54 -4.51 1.27
C LEU A 138 4.22 -5.43 0.26
N LEU A 139 3.46 -6.09 -0.63
CA LEU A 139 4.01 -6.95 -1.68
C LEU A 139 4.91 -6.18 -2.66
N VAL A 140 4.49 -5.00 -3.11
CA VAL A 140 5.30 -4.15 -4.00
C VAL A 140 6.59 -3.68 -3.31
N ASN A 141 6.54 -3.38 -2.01
CA ASN A 141 7.71 -3.03 -1.22
C ASN A 141 8.64 -4.23 -1.04
N CYS A 142 8.11 -5.40 -0.67
CA CYS A 142 8.91 -6.61 -0.53
C CYS A 142 9.55 -6.99 -1.87
N ALA A 143 8.85 -6.86 -3.01
CA ALA A 143 9.42 -7.08 -4.34
C ALA A 143 10.65 -6.20 -4.65
N ARG A 144 10.76 -5.04 -3.98
CA ARG A 144 11.90 -4.13 -4.11
C ARG A 144 13.11 -4.56 -3.28
N TYR A 145 12.88 -5.03 -2.06
CA TYR A 145 13.90 -5.21 -1.04
C TYR A 145 14.27 -6.67 -0.76
N SER A 146 13.37 -7.60 -1.09
CA SER A 146 13.62 -9.04 -0.99
C SER A 146 14.69 -9.47 -1.98
N ARG A 147 15.36 -10.57 -1.65
CA ARG A 147 16.30 -11.23 -2.57
C ARG A 147 15.55 -12.20 -3.46
N GLN A 148 14.83 -13.14 -2.86
CA GLN A 148 14.22 -14.25 -3.58
C GLN A 148 12.90 -14.73 -2.97
N ARG A 149 12.59 -14.41 -1.71
CA ARG A 149 11.43 -15.00 -1.03
C ARG A 149 10.63 -13.98 -0.26
N ILE A 150 9.32 -14.10 -0.39
CA ILE A 150 8.31 -13.39 0.39
C ILE A 150 7.39 -14.45 0.99
N ARG A 151 6.96 -14.24 2.24
CA ARG A 151 5.92 -15.03 2.87
C ARG A 151 4.82 -14.11 3.36
N ILE A 152 3.58 -14.41 2.99
CA ILE A 152 2.40 -13.81 3.59
C ILE A 152 1.68 -14.86 4.42
N GLY A 153 1.22 -14.48 5.60
CA GLY A 153 0.47 -15.37 6.46
C GLY A 153 -0.58 -14.63 7.26
N ALA A 154 -1.56 -15.37 7.75
CA ALA A 154 -2.61 -14.83 8.60
C ALA A 154 -2.96 -15.80 9.73
N ALA A 155 -3.11 -15.27 10.93
CA ALA A 155 -3.48 -16.02 12.13
C ALA A 155 -4.26 -15.13 13.11
N ILE A 156 -4.94 -15.75 14.07
CA ILE A 156 -5.59 -15.03 15.17
C ILE A 156 -4.67 -15.06 16.39
N GLU A 157 -4.32 -13.88 16.89
CA GLU A 157 -3.50 -13.73 18.10
C GLU A 157 -4.13 -12.71 19.05
N ASN A 158 -4.37 -13.10 20.30
CA ASN A 158 -4.91 -12.22 21.34
C ASN A 158 -6.19 -11.47 20.90
N GLY A 159 -7.02 -12.15 20.10
CA GLY A 159 -8.26 -11.63 19.55
C GLY A 159 -8.10 -10.58 18.44
N TYR A 160 -6.93 -10.47 17.83
CA TYR A 160 -6.70 -9.74 16.59
C TYR A 160 -6.50 -10.72 15.44
N LEU A 161 -6.98 -10.38 14.25
CA LEU A 161 -6.41 -10.93 13.03
C LEU A 161 -5.03 -10.31 12.81
N VAL A 162 -4.02 -11.16 12.65
CA VAL A 162 -2.64 -10.76 12.36
C VAL A 162 -2.30 -11.21 10.95
N ILE A 163 -2.21 -10.26 10.03
CA ILE A 163 -1.68 -10.50 8.68
C ILE A 163 -0.19 -10.13 8.70
N SER A 164 0.69 -11.09 8.42
CA SER A 164 2.13 -10.88 8.38
C SER A 164 2.67 -10.97 6.96
N VAL A 165 3.52 -10.03 6.55
CA VAL A 165 4.30 -10.10 5.30
C VAL A 165 5.77 -10.05 5.68
N ALA A 166 6.53 -11.08 5.32
CA ALA A 166 7.95 -11.23 5.60
C ALA A 166 8.76 -11.40 4.30
N ASP A 167 9.99 -10.89 4.29
CA ASP A 167 10.92 -11.04 3.16
C ASP A 167 12.32 -11.52 3.61
N ASP A 168 13.14 -11.94 2.65
CA ASP A 168 14.55 -12.32 2.84
C ASP A 168 15.55 -11.20 2.47
N GLY A 169 15.09 -9.95 2.54
CA GLY A 169 15.85 -8.74 2.25
C GLY A 169 16.78 -8.29 3.37
N SER A 170 17.17 -7.01 3.33
CA SER A 170 18.05 -6.41 4.36
C SER A 170 17.35 -6.06 5.68
N GLY A 171 16.01 -6.19 5.72
CA GLY A 171 15.20 -5.68 6.81
C GLY A 171 15.12 -4.16 6.86
N TYR A 172 14.40 -3.66 7.85
CA TYR A 172 14.17 -2.25 8.13
C TYR A 172 15.33 -1.63 8.92
N PRO A 173 15.76 -0.40 8.62
CA PRO A 173 16.71 0.33 9.45
C PRO A 173 16.19 0.53 10.89
N ASP A 174 17.08 0.53 11.88
CA ASP A 174 16.70 0.69 13.30
C ASP A 174 15.89 1.96 13.58
N SER A 175 16.14 3.04 12.84
CA SER A 175 15.35 4.28 12.93
C SER A 175 13.88 4.03 12.59
N MET A 176 13.60 3.24 11.54
CA MET A 176 12.24 2.91 11.13
C MET A 176 11.55 2.01 12.15
N LEU A 177 12.27 1.04 12.74
CA LEU A 177 11.73 0.19 13.80
C LEU A 177 11.33 1.02 15.03
N ARG A 178 12.18 1.99 15.43
CA ARG A 178 11.87 2.92 16.53
C ARG A 178 10.67 3.82 16.19
N ASP A 179 10.64 4.41 15.01
CA ASP A 179 9.56 5.31 14.57
C ASP A 179 8.21 4.59 14.48
N ALA A 180 8.19 3.32 14.07
CA ALA A 180 6.98 2.52 14.03
C ALA A 180 6.43 2.17 15.41
N ALA A 181 7.31 2.06 16.42
CA ALA A 181 6.95 1.76 17.80
C ALA A 181 6.36 2.96 18.55
N THR A 182 6.69 4.19 18.17
CA THR A 182 6.27 5.40 18.91
C THR A 182 4.94 6.00 18.46
N ALA A 183 4.22 5.36 17.51
CA ALA A 183 2.95 5.78 16.90
C ALA A 183 2.93 7.19 16.24
N THR A 184 3.95 8.01 16.48
CA THR A 184 4.04 9.44 16.13
C THR A 184 5.16 9.73 15.13
N GLY A 185 5.98 8.73 14.77
CA GLY A 185 7.30 8.94 14.16
C GLY A 185 7.43 8.80 12.64
N MET A 186 6.36 8.53 11.88
CA MET A 186 6.48 8.46 10.41
C MET A 186 6.39 9.87 9.79
N SER A 187 7.42 10.68 10.03
CA SER A 187 7.58 11.99 9.37
C SER A 187 8.02 11.81 7.92
N PHE A 188 7.50 12.67 7.03
CA PHE A 188 7.83 12.74 5.60
C PHE A 188 9.26 13.23 5.31
N SER A 189 10.09 13.48 6.33
CA SER A 189 11.36 14.22 6.20
C SER A 189 12.53 13.44 5.59
N SER A 190 12.42 12.14 5.33
CA SER A 190 13.56 11.32 4.89
C SER A 190 13.38 10.70 3.50
N GLY A 191 13.26 11.51 2.43
CA GLY A 191 13.62 11.23 1.00
C GLY A 191 13.11 9.95 0.31
N SER A 192 12.40 9.10 1.04
CA SER A 192 11.75 7.87 0.65
C SER A 192 10.35 8.06 1.23
N THR A 193 9.38 8.21 0.34
CA THR A 193 8.00 8.48 0.72
C THR A 193 7.56 7.26 1.53
N ARG A 194 7.59 7.33 2.87
CA ARG A 194 7.09 6.30 3.80
C ARG A 194 5.55 6.17 3.72
N LEU A 195 4.98 6.62 2.60
CA LEU A 195 3.57 6.80 2.32
C LEU A 195 2.82 5.47 2.44
N GLY A 196 3.43 4.38 1.97
CA GLY A 196 2.83 3.05 2.08
C GLY A 196 2.58 2.61 3.52
N LEU A 197 3.55 2.84 4.41
CA LEU A 197 3.40 2.52 5.84
C LEU A 197 2.48 3.51 6.58
N VAL A 198 2.49 4.78 6.18
CA VAL A 198 1.56 5.80 6.70
C VAL A 198 0.11 5.45 6.31
N PHE A 199 -0.09 5.09 5.04
CA PHE A 199 -1.37 4.60 4.52
C PHE A 199 -1.81 3.35 5.27
N ALA A 200 -0.96 2.33 5.39
CA ALA A 200 -1.26 1.11 6.14
C ALA A 200 -1.68 1.41 7.58
N ARG A 201 -0.95 2.29 8.26
CA ARG A 201 -1.29 2.72 9.61
C ARG A 201 -2.65 3.41 9.67
N LYS A 202 -2.94 4.35 8.76
CA LYS A 202 -4.23 5.05 8.74
C LYS A 202 -5.41 4.12 8.47
N VAL A 203 -5.24 3.19 7.54
CA VAL A 203 -6.24 2.14 7.27
C VAL A 203 -6.49 1.31 8.53
N LEU A 204 -5.44 0.83 9.19
CA LEU A 204 -5.58 0.04 10.42
C LEU A 204 -6.20 0.84 11.56
N GLU A 205 -5.87 2.12 11.68
CA GLU A 205 -6.46 3.03 12.68
C GLU A 205 -7.97 3.24 12.48
N MET A 206 -8.46 3.13 11.24
CA MET A 206 -9.90 3.20 10.94
C MET A 206 -10.64 1.92 11.35
N HIS A 207 -9.96 0.77 11.37
CA HIS A 207 -10.52 -0.49 11.85
C HIS A 207 -10.55 -0.50 13.38
N LYS A 208 -11.74 -0.36 13.97
CA LYS A 208 -11.94 -0.30 15.42
C LYS A 208 -13.02 -1.29 15.86
N SER A 209 -12.79 -1.94 16.99
CA SER A 209 -13.74 -2.84 17.63
C SER A 209 -13.70 -2.64 19.14
N LYS A 210 -14.78 -2.11 19.72
CA LYS A 210 -14.86 -1.70 21.15
C LYS A 210 -13.69 -0.76 21.51
N ASP A 211 -12.87 -1.15 22.48
CA ASP A 211 -11.70 -0.39 22.95
C ASP A 211 -10.41 -0.71 22.17
N ARG A 212 -10.50 -1.55 21.11
CA ARG A 212 -9.36 -1.96 20.30
C ARG A 212 -9.33 -1.21 18.98
N CYS A 213 -8.13 -0.82 18.59
CA CYS A 213 -7.83 -0.20 17.31
C CYS A 213 -6.82 -1.06 16.56
N GLY A 214 -6.91 -1.09 15.24
CA GLY A 214 -5.89 -1.71 14.42
C GLY A 214 -4.57 -0.94 14.49
N TYR A 215 -3.48 -1.66 14.33
CA TYR A 215 -2.13 -1.10 14.34
C TYR A 215 -1.17 -1.99 13.57
N LEU A 216 0.00 -1.47 13.22
CA LEU A 216 1.06 -2.27 12.61
C LEU A 216 2.28 -2.38 13.50
N ARG A 217 3.04 -3.44 13.32
CA ARG A 217 4.37 -3.64 13.90
C ARG A 217 5.37 -3.94 12.80
N LEU A 218 6.55 -3.36 12.93
CA LEU A 218 7.71 -3.70 12.12
C LEU A 218 8.70 -4.47 12.98
N SER A 219 9.32 -5.49 12.41
CA SER A 219 10.43 -6.21 13.00
C SER A 219 11.36 -6.73 11.90
N ASN A 220 12.56 -7.16 12.28
CA ASN A 220 13.49 -7.85 11.39
C ASN A 220 13.76 -9.26 11.91
N GLY A 221 14.19 -10.14 11.03
CA GLY A 221 14.52 -11.53 11.36
C GLY A 221 13.40 -12.49 10.96
N GLY A 222 13.04 -13.39 11.87
CA GLY A 222 12.12 -14.50 11.60
C GLY A 222 12.70 -15.54 10.64
N ASP A 223 11.82 -16.34 10.04
CA ASP A 223 12.21 -17.50 9.23
C ASP A 223 12.99 -17.13 7.96
N LEU A 224 12.72 -15.96 7.38
CA LEU A 224 13.38 -15.47 6.17
C LEU A 224 14.58 -14.57 6.46
N GLY A 225 14.72 -14.07 7.69
CA GLY A 225 15.85 -13.25 8.14
C GLY A 225 15.83 -11.78 7.71
N GLY A 226 14.86 -11.36 6.89
CA GLY A 226 14.72 -9.97 6.41
C GLY A 226 13.68 -9.17 7.20
N GLY A 227 12.90 -8.35 6.49
CA GLY A 227 11.88 -7.49 7.12
C GLY A 227 10.58 -8.25 7.38
N ILE A 228 9.86 -7.88 8.44
CA ILE A 228 8.51 -8.38 8.74
C ILE A 228 7.60 -7.19 9.08
N VAL A 229 6.49 -7.08 8.37
CA VAL A 229 5.36 -6.22 8.73
C VAL A 229 4.23 -7.10 9.24
N GLN A 230 3.69 -6.75 10.40
CA GLN A 230 2.48 -7.37 10.93
C GLN A 230 1.38 -6.33 11.06
N LEU A 231 0.22 -6.63 10.50
CA LEU A 231 -1.00 -5.83 10.55
C LEU A 231 -1.94 -6.48 11.56
N PHE A 232 -2.32 -5.74 12.59
CA PHE A 232 -3.23 -6.20 13.64
C PHE A 232 -4.59 -5.55 13.40
N LEU A 233 -5.60 -6.36 13.14
CA LEU A 233 -7.00 -5.96 12.93
C LEU A 233 -7.86 -6.44 14.11
N PRO A 234 -8.57 -5.53 14.81
CA PRO A 234 -9.28 -5.83 16.05
C PRO A 234 -10.63 -6.53 15.85
#